data_AF-A0A8J9WIM6-F1
#
_entry.id   AF-A0A8J9WIM6-F1
#
_cell.length_a   1.000
_cell.length_b   1.000
_cell.length_c   1.000
_cell.angle_alpha   90.00
_cell.angle_beta   90.00
_cell.angle_gamma   90.00
#
_symmetry.space_group_name_H-M   'P 1'
#
loop_
_entity.id
_entity.type
_entity.pdbx_description
1 polymer ?
#
loop_
_entity_poly.entity_id
_entity_poly.type
_entity_poly.pdbx_seq_one_letter_code
_entity_poly.pdbx_strand_id
1 'polypeptide(L)'
;MAAPLGLKPGLSVHGSCKASFRGLTSAFQKLNVSPAANRRQKLCVEASRTCQLTGKKANNGYVVTFSHKRNKKLQGANLQYKRLFWPEEKRWVRLRISTKAMKTVEKRGLQVMAKEAGIDLYSLPYVDARPERQEWLAQQAKYPPMAKDRVGKSRRMKNPEKLAASTKKPLVARYIVGNRVILTRDPTHVSEYAT
;
A
#
# COMPACT_ATOMS: atom_id res chain seq x y z
N MET A 1 -42.69 -37.95 -32.03
CA MET A 1 -43.89 -38.79 -31.81
C MET A 1 -43.94 -39.16 -30.34
N ALA A 2 -45.13 -39.10 -29.78
CA ALA A 2 -45.46 -39.01 -28.35
C ALA A 2 -45.05 -40.23 -27.50
N ALA A 3 -44.87 -40.01 -26.19
CA ALA A 3 -45.55 -40.69 -25.06
C ALA A 3 -44.69 -40.61 -23.76
N PRO A 4 -45.23 -40.89 -22.56
CA PRO A 4 -45.99 -39.91 -21.78
C PRO A 4 -45.55 -39.79 -20.30
N LEU A 5 -46.06 -38.73 -19.66
CA LEU A 5 -46.10 -38.52 -18.21
C LEU A 5 -46.94 -39.62 -17.54
N GLY A 6 -46.42 -40.23 -16.47
CA GLY A 6 -47.16 -41.11 -15.58
C GLY A 6 -47.07 -40.63 -14.13
N LEU A 7 -48.15 -40.03 -13.64
CA LEU A 7 -48.39 -39.67 -12.24
C LEU A 7 -48.95 -40.88 -11.47
N LYS A 8 -48.27 -41.23 -10.35
CA LYS A 8 -48.67 -41.77 -9.02
C LYS A 8 -49.93 -42.66 -8.86
N PRO A 9 -49.86 -43.62 -7.92
CA PRO A 9 -50.57 -43.49 -6.63
C PRO A 9 -49.62 -43.82 -5.43
N GLY A 10 -49.64 -43.17 -4.26
CA GLY A 10 -50.69 -43.15 -3.23
C GLY A 10 -50.85 -44.55 -2.61
N LEU A 11 -50.79 -44.86 -1.31
CA LEU A 11 -50.64 -44.17 -0.03
C LEU A 11 -50.46 -45.30 1.02
N SER A 12 -49.68 -45.15 2.09
CA SER A 12 -50.00 -45.81 3.38
C SER A 12 -49.21 -45.16 4.52
N VAL A 13 -49.91 -44.99 5.64
CA VAL A 13 -49.55 -44.17 6.81
C VAL A 13 -49.24 -45.09 7.99
N HIS A 14 -48.46 -44.54 8.94
CA HIS A 14 -48.27 -44.92 10.34
C HIS A 14 -47.15 -45.93 10.66
N GLY A 15 -46.27 -45.53 11.58
CA GLY A 15 -45.50 -46.53 12.34
C GLY A 15 -44.23 -46.06 13.04
N SER A 16 -44.40 -45.34 14.14
CA SER A 16 -43.48 -45.28 15.29
C SER A 16 -42.15 -44.55 15.16
N CYS A 17 -42.08 -43.46 15.92
CA CYS A 17 -40.88 -42.83 16.43
C CYS A 17 -40.03 -43.86 17.19
N LYS A 18 -38.84 -44.17 16.69
CA LYS A 18 -37.73 -44.69 17.50
C LYS A 18 -36.49 -43.89 17.19
N ALA A 19 -36.26 -42.87 18.01
CA ALA A 19 -34.98 -42.18 18.09
C ALA A 19 -33.89 -43.20 18.41
N SER A 20 -33.03 -43.47 17.43
CA SER A 20 -31.79 -44.21 17.64
C SER A 20 -30.68 -43.19 17.47
N PHE A 21 -30.19 -42.64 18.58
CA PHE A 21 -28.94 -41.90 18.65
C PHE A 21 -27.80 -42.85 18.25
N ARG A 22 -27.55 -43.01 16.95
CA ARG A 22 -26.29 -43.57 16.46
C ARG A 22 -25.34 -42.41 16.40
N GLY A 23 -24.51 -42.30 17.44
CA GLY A 23 -23.43 -41.33 17.51
C GLY A 23 -22.55 -41.44 16.28
N LEU A 24 -22.65 -40.46 15.39
CA LEU A 24 -21.52 -40.09 14.55
C LEU A 24 -20.48 -39.53 15.52
N THR A 25 -19.50 -40.36 15.88
CA THR A 25 -18.19 -39.82 16.24
C THR A 25 -17.63 -39.21 14.95
N SER A 26 -18.05 -37.98 14.62
CA SER A 26 -17.37 -37.19 13.62
C SER A 26 -15.97 -36.97 14.16
N ALA A 27 -15.01 -37.78 13.69
CA ALA A 27 -13.61 -37.46 13.82
C ALA A 27 -13.48 -36.02 13.33
N PHE A 28 -13.21 -35.10 14.25
CA PHE A 28 -13.00 -33.71 13.95
C PHE A 28 -11.70 -33.66 13.15
N GLN A 29 -11.79 -33.90 11.84
CA GLN A 29 -10.70 -33.67 10.93
C GLN A 29 -10.39 -32.20 11.08
N LYS A 30 -9.29 -31.90 11.75
CA LYS A 30 -8.69 -30.58 11.77
C LYS A 30 -8.55 -30.21 10.30
N LEU A 31 -9.42 -29.34 9.81
CA LEU A 31 -9.20 -28.69 8.55
C LEU A 31 -7.81 -28.07 8.69
N ASN A 32 -6.86 -28.53 7.86
CA ASN A 32 -5.62 -27.83 7.65
C ASN A 32 -5.99 -26.51 6.99
N VAL A 33 -6.43 -25.55 7.80
CA VAL A 33 -6.47 -24.15 7.41
C VAL A 33 -5.01 -23.77 7.32
N SER A 34 -4.42 -24.01 6.14
CA SER A 34 -3.20 -23.34 5.74
C SER A 34 -3.44 -21.86 6.04
N PRO A 35 -2.69 -21.25 6.97
CA PRO A 35 -2.91 -19.85 7.30
C PRO A 35 -2.79 -19.11 5.98
N ALA A 36 -3.84 -18.40 5.59
CA ALA A 36 -3.94 -17.73 4.30
C ALA A 36 -2.61 -17.00 4.02
N ALA A 37 -1.78 -17.60 3.17
CA ALA A 37 -0.57 -16.98 2.67
C ALA A 37 -1.04 -15.73 1.91
N ASN A 38 -0.57 -14.55 2.33
CA ASN A 38 -1.06 -13.23 1.91
C ASN A 38 -2.36 -12.71 2.54
N ARG A 39 -2.46 -12.70 3.87
CA ARG A 39 -2.91 -11.43 4.47
C ARG A 39 -1.71 -10.49 4.33
N ARG A 40 -1.69 -9.63 3.29
CA ARG A 40 -0.77 -8.47 3.21
C ARG A 40 -0.94 -7.75 4.54
N GLN A 41 -0.05 -8.02 5.50
CA GLN A 41 -0.07 -7.36 6.78
C GLN A 41 0.18 -5.91 6.41
N LYS A 42 -0.89 -5.13 6.43
CA LYS A 42 -0.81 -3.70 6.24
C LYS A 42 0.16 -3.26 7.32
N LEU A 43 1.39 -2.92 6.92
CA LEU A 43 2.41 -2.36 7.79
C LEU A 43 1.83 -1.05 8.31
N CYS A 44 1.02 -1.13 9.35
CA CYS A 44 1.03 -0.12 10.37
C CYS A 44 2.50 -0.05 10.76
N VAL A 45 3.17 1.02 10.34
CA VAL A 45 4.47 1.39 10.90
C VAL A 45 4.17 1.58 12.37
N GLU A 46 4.32 0.51 13.15
CA GLU A 46 4.07 0.54 14.57
C GLU A 46 4.94 1.66 15.12
N ALA A 47 4.32 2.59 15.84
CA ALA A 47 5.03 3.68 16.50
C ALA A 47 6.00 3.19 17.60
N SER A 48 6.24 1.88 17.70
CA SER A 48 7.20 1.25 18.61
C SER A 48 8.63 1.65 18.25
N ARG A 49 9.49 1.93 19.23
CA ARG A 49 10.93 2.30 19.05
C ARG A 49 11.79 1.08 18.66
N THR A 50 11.50 0.50 17.50
CA THR A 50 12.18 -0.68 16.94
C THR A 50 12.86 -0.33 15.60
N CYS A 51 13.95 -1.02 15.28
CA CYS A 51 14.58 -0.97 13.96
C CYS A 51 13.77 -1.80 12.96
N GLN A 52 13.41 -1.23 11.81
CA GLN A 52 12.63 -1.93 10.79
C GLN A 52 13.36 -3.17 10.23
N LEU A 53 14.63 -3.04 9.83
CA LEU A 53 15.37 -4.15 9.21
C LEU A 53 15.84 -5.25 10.17
N THR A 54 16.22 -4.91 11.40
CA THR A 54 16.86 -5.87 12.33
C THR A 54 16.01 -6.20 13.55
N GLY A 55 14.86 -5.56 13.74
CA GLY A 55 14.01 -5.77 14.92
C GLY A 55 14.63 -5.30 16.24
N LYS A 56 15.76 -4.59 16.22
CA LYS A 56 16.43 -4.11 17.44
C LYS A 56 15.52 -3.19 18.24
N LYS A 57 15.27 -3.58 19.49
CA LYS A 57 14.43 -2.89 20.48
C LYS A 57 15.28 -2.38 21.65
N ALA A 58 14.66 -1.60 22.52
CA ALA A 58 15.30 -1.15 23.75
C ALA A 58 15.66 -2.35 24.64
N ASN A 59 16.79 -2.25 25.34
CA ASN A 59 17.20 -3.21 26.36
C ASN A 59 16.86 -2.68 27.76
N ASN A 60 16.47 -3.58 28.67
CA ASN A 60 16.30 -3.24 30.08
C ASN A 60 17.68 -3.21 30.74
N GLY A 61 18.00 -2.14 31.47
CA GLY A 61 19.26 -2.00 32.18
C GLY A 61 19.12 -1.23 33.48
N TYR A 62 20.25 -0.97 34.12
CA TYR A 62 20.32 -0.18 35.35
C TYR A 62 21.30 1.00 35.21
N VAL A 63 21.05 2.08 35.93
CA VAL A 63 22.10 3.03 36.35
C VAL A 63 22.52 2.60 37.73
N VAL A 64 23.82 2.33 37.92
CA VAL A 64 24.40 1.99 39.21
C VAL A 64 25.10 3.23 39.75
N THR A 65 24.72 3.70 40.93
CA THR A 65 25.42 4.81 41.59
C THR A 65 26.72 4.33 42.23
N PHE A 66 27.58 5.26 42.66
CA PHE A 66 28.80 4.94 43.41
C PHE A 66 28.51 4.07 44.65
N SER A 67 27.41 4.36 45.36
CA SER A 67 26.88 3.58 46.48
C SER A 67 26.19 2.26 46.08
N HIS A 68 26.35 1.80 44.84
CA HIS A 68 25.78 0.56 44.29
C HIS A 68 24.25 0.46 44.29
N LYS A 69 23.53 1.59 44.42
CA LYS A 69 22.08 1.61 44.26
C LYS A 69 21.72 1.44 42.78
N ARG A 70 20.82 0.50 42.48
CA ARG A 70 20.43 0.13 41.12
C ARG A 70 19.09 0.75 40.73
N ASN A 71 19.13 1.74 39.84
CA ASN A 71 17.94 2.40 39.31
C ASN A 71 17.60 1.83 37.92
N LYS A 72 16.36 1.35 37.72
CA LYS A 72 15.92 0.79 36.43
C LYS A 72 15.96 1.86 35.34
N LYS A 73 16.48 1.51 34.15
CA LYS A 73 16.48 2.38 32.96
C LYS A 73 16.28 1.56 31.68
N LEU A 74 15.74 2.19 30.65
CA LEU A 74 15.67 1.62 29.31
C LEU A 74 16.84 2.14 28.45
N GLN A 75 17.65 1.24 27.93
CA GLN A 75 18.70 1.54 26.96
C GLN A 75 18.10 1.50 25.55
N GLY A 76 17.81 2.67 24.99
CA GLY A 76 17.24 2.78 23.64
C GLY A 76 18.21 2.33 22.54
N ALA A 77 17.67 1.72 21.48
CA ALA A 77 18.44 1.52 20.26
C ALA A 77 18.75 2.87 19.59
N ASN A 78 19.97 3.05 19.06
CA ASN A 78 20.33 4.22 18.27
C ASN A 78 19.65 4.16 16.89
N LEU A 79 18.42 4.64 16.82
CA LEU A 79 17.56 4.64 15.64
C LEU A 79 17.62 6.00 14.94
N GLN A 80 17.76 5.98 13.62
CA GLN A 80 17.85 7.16 12.78
C GLN A 80 16.92 7.03 11.57
N TYR A 81 16.30 8.14 11.16
CA TYR A 81 15.60 8.19 9.88
C TYR A 81 16.62 8.44 8.77
N LYS A 82 16.77 7.48 7.86
CA LYS A 82 17.70 7.57 6.74
C LYS A 82 17.04 7.11 5.46
N ARG A 83 17.51 7.68 4.35
CA ARG A 83 17.17 7.26 2.99
C ARG A 83 18.24 6.29 2.52
N LEU A 84 17.84 5.08 2.16
CA LEU A 84 18.73 4.07 1.61
C LEU A 84 18.48 3.94 0.11
N PHE A 85 19.55 3.84 -0.67
CA PHE A 85 19.44 3.63 -2.11
C PHE A 85 19.10 2.17 -2.41
N TRP A 86 18.08 1.94 -3.24
CA TRP A 86 17.74 0.63 -3.76
C TRP A 86 18.15 0.53 -5.24
N PRO A 87 19.21 -0.25 -5.56
CA PRO A 87 19.76 -0.27 -6.91
C PRO A 87 18.81 -0.88 -7.95
N GLU A 88 18.02 -1.89 -7.60
CA GLU A 88 17.13 -2.60 -8.56
C GLU A 88 16.07 -1.66 -9.14
N GLU A 89 15.37 -0.92 -8.28
CA GLU A 89 14.31 -0.01 -8.72
C GLU A 89 14.84 1.41 -9.02
N LYS A 90 16.12 1.70 -8.74
CA LYS A 90 16.74 3.04 -8.84
C LYS A 90 15.94 4.10 -8.07
N ARG A 91 15.70 3.85 -6.78
CA ARG A 91 14.98 4.79 -5.90
C ARG A 91 15.53 4.78 -4.49
N TRP A 92 15.30 5.87 -3.77
CA TRP A 92 15.67 6.02 -2.37
C TRP A 92 14.49 5.66 -1.48
N VAL A 93 14.65 4.71 -0.57
CA VAL A 93 13.61 4.30 0.37
C VAL A 93 13.87 4.92 1.74
N ARG A 94 12.86 5.56 2.33
CA ARG A 94 12.96 6.16 3.67
C ARG A 94 12.58 5.14 4.74
N LEU A 95 13.50 4.87 5.65
CA LEU A 95 13.35 3.87 6.71
C LEU A 95 13.84 4.42 8.05
N ARG A 96 13.35 3.85 9.16
CA ARG A 96 13.87 4.09 10.51
C ARG A 96 14.74 2.90 10.94
N ILE A 97 16.05 3.12 10.97
CA ILE A 97 17.05 2.05 11.00
C ILE A 97 18.05 2.30 12.13
N SER A 98 18.59 1.22 12.71
CA SER A 98 19.70 1.30 13.67
C SER A 98 21.04 1.51 12.97
N THR A 99 21.99 2.16 13.64
CA THR A 99 23.34 2.38 13.07
C THR A 99 24.06 1.08 12.69
N LYS A 100 23.84 0.00 13.45
CA LYS A 100 24.36 -1.33 13.11
C LYS A 100 23.74 -1.89 11.84
N ALA A 101 22.44 -1.73 11.65
CA ALA A 101 21.75 -2.18 10.45
C ALA A 101 22.20 -1.38 9.21
N MET A 102 22.53 -0.10 9.34
CA MET A 102 23.11 0.69 8.25
C MET A 102 24.42 0.07 7.73
N LYS A 103 25.34 -0.28 8.64
CA LYS A 103 26.58 -1.01 8.28
C LYS A 103 26.31 -2.37 7.66
N THR A 104 25.26 -3.07 8.08
CA THR A 104 24.89 -4.38 7.50
C THR A 104 24.32 -4.23 6.09
N VAL A 105 23.53 -3.19 5.84
CA VAL A 105 23.01 -2.88 4.49
C VAL A 105 24.16 -2.61 3.53
N GLU A 106 25.17 -1.85 3.94
CA GLU A 106 26.36 -1.59 3.11
C GLU A 106 27.09 -2.89 2.72
N LYS A 107 27.09 -3.90 3.60
CA LYS A 107 27.77 -5.19 3.36
C LYS A 107 26.94 -6.21 2.57
N ARG A 108 25.65 -6.35 2.88
CA ARG A 108 24.78 -7.42 2.34
C ARG A 108 23.80 -6.94 1.28
N GLY A 109 23.61 -5.62 1.17
CA GLY A 109 22.57 -5.01 0.36
C GLY A 109 21.22 -4.88 1.08
N LEU A 110 20.40 -3.96 0.58
CA LEU A 110 19.08 -3.67 1.15
C LEU A 110 18.06 -4.78 0.88
N GLN A 111 18.09 -5.37 -0.32
CA GLN A 111 17.12 -6.37 -0.77
C GLN A 111 17.13 -7.63 0.12
N VAL A 112 18.33 -8.15 0.39
CA VAL A 112 18.53 -9.33 1.23
C VAL A 112 17.99 -9.09 2.64
N MET A 113 18.37 -7.96 3.24
CA MET A 113 17.92 -7.58 4.58
C MET A 113 16.41 -7.35 4.66
N ALA A 114 15.80 -6.76 3.63
CA ALA A 114 14.35 -6.55 3.58
C ALA A 114 13.58 -7.87 3.49
N LYS A 115 14.09 -8.82 2.70
CA LYS A 115 13.52 -10.18 2.59
C LYS A 115 13.58 -10.92 3.92
N GLU A 116 14.71 -10.86 4.62
CA GLU A 116 14.86 -11.46 5.96
C GLU A 116 13.92 -10.84 7.00
N ALA A 117 13.74 -9.52 6.93
CA ALA A 117 12.84 -8.79 7.81
C ALA A 117 11.34 -8.95 7.43
N GLY A 118 11.03 -9.56 6.28
CA GLY A 118 9.65 -9.67 5.78
C GLY A 118 9.03 -8.33 5.39
N ILE A 119 9.85 -7.35 4.99
CA ILE A 119 9.38 -6.00 4.64
C ILE A 119 9.20 -5.88 3.13
N ASP A 120 8.02 -5.43 2.71
CA ASP A 120 7.78 -5.06 1.31
C ASP A 120 8.30 -3.64 1.04
N LEU A 121 9.41 -3.55 0.29
CA LEU A 121 10.02 -2.28 -0.10
C LEU A 121 9.10 -1.43 -0.98
N TYR A 122 8.21 -2.03 -1.77
CA TYR A 122 7.32 -1.28 -2.68
C TYR A 122 6.30 -0.43 -1.93
N SER A 123 5.89 -0.88 -0.75
CA SER A 123 4.92 -0.16 0.10
C SER A 123 5.48 1.10 0.78
N LEU A 124 6.81 1.21 0.88
CA LEU A 124 7.45 2.24 1.69
C LEU A 124 7.54 3.59 0.97
N PRO A 125 7.58 4.71 1.73
CA PRO A 125 7.83 6.02 1.17
C PRO A 125 9.19 6.06 0.46
N TYR A 126 9.20 6.54 -0.78
CA TYR A 126 10.39 6.59 -1.60
C TYR A 126 10.54 7.92 -2.35
N VAL A 127 11.76 8.18 -2.81
CA VAL A 127 12.11 9.26 -3.73
C VAL A 127 12.72 8.62 -4.97
N ASP A 128 12.16 8.89 -6.14
CA ASP A 128 12.67 8.37 -7.41
C ASP A 128 14.06 8.93 -7.74
N ALA A 129 14.99 8.06 -8.14
CA ALA A 129 16.31 8.45 -8.61
C ALA A 129 16.47 8.33 -10.14
N ARG A 130 15.44 7.88 -10.85
CA ARG A 130 15.45 7.78 -12.33
C ARG A 130 15.34 9.17 -12.96
N PRO A 131 16.28 9.57 -13.85
CA PRO A 131 16.26 10.89 -14.47
C PRO A 131 15.01 11.13 -15.33
N GLU A 132 14.62 10.13 -16.14
CA GLU A 132 13.41 10.17 -16.97
C GLU A 132 12.15 10.54 -16.17
N ARG A 133 12.02 10.00 -14.95
CA ARG A 133 10.87 10.28 -14.10
C ARG A 133 10.94 11.67 -13.48
N GLN A 134 12.13 12.17 -13.17
CA GLN A 134 12.33 13.53 -12.68
C GLN A 134 12.01 14.56 -13.78
N GLU A 135 12.47 14.31 -15.00
CA GLU A 135 12.13 15.12 -16.18
C GLU A 135 10.64 15.11 -16.44
N TRP A 136 10.01 13.93 -16.40
CA TRP A 136 8.56 13.80 -16.53
C TRP A 136 7.81 14.59 -15.44
N LEU A 137 8.24 14.50 -14.18
CA LEU A 137 7.66 15.27 -13.09
C LEU A 137 7.88 16.77 -13.27
N ALA A 138 9.03 17.21 -13.78
CA ALA A 138 9.32 18.62 -14.06
C ALA A 138 8.46 19.16 -15.20
N GLN A 139 8.30 18.39 -16.28
CA GLN A 139 7.36 18.70 -17.37
C GLN A 139 5.92 18.78 -16.86
N GLN A 140 5.53 17.84 -16.00
CA GLN A 140 4.19 17.77 -15.43
C GLN A 140 3.94 18.85 -14.37
N ALA A 141 4.96 19.32 -13.65
CA ALA A 141 4.85 20.39 -12.64
C ALA A 141 4.29 21.70 -13.22
N LYS A 142 4.43 21.90 -14.53
CA LYS A 142 3.80 22.98 -15.29
C LYS A 142 2.27 22.95 -15.23
N TYR A 143 1.69 21.76 -15.03
CA TYR A 143 0.25 21.52 -15.04
C TYR A 143 -0.24 21.12 -13.64
N PRO A 144 -1.37 21.68 -13.16
CA PRO A 144 -1.96 21.24 -11.91
C PRO A 144 -2.34 19.75 -11.98
N PRO A 145 -2.21 18.99 -10.87
CA PRO A 145 -2.55 17.58 -10.85
C PRO A 145 -4.04 17.40 -11.09
N MET A 146 -4.38 16.97 -12.30
CA MET A 146 -5.75 16.64 -12.67
C MET A 146 -6.14 15.28 -12.11
N ALA A 147 -7.39 15.11 -11.69
CA ALA A 147 -7.92 13.81 -11.33
C ALA A 147 -7.76 12.84 -12.50
N LYS A 148 -7.14 11.67 -12.26
CA LYS A 148 -7.01 10.63 -13.28
C LYS A 148 -8.39 10.20 -13.77
N ASP A 149 -8.47 9.92 -15.06
CA ASP A 149 -9.66 9.31 -15.66
C ASP A 149 -9.94 7.99 -14.95
N ARG A 150 -11.18 7.81 -14.47
CA ARG A 150 -11.54 6.54 -13.82
C ARG A 150 -11.49 5.44 -14.88
N VAL A 151 -10.64 4.43 -14.64
CA VAL A 151 -10.53 3.23 -15.48
C VAL A 151 -11.92 2.65 -15.73
N GLY A 152 -12.29 2.42 -17.00
CA GLY A 152 -13.59 1.87 -17.40
C GLY A 152 -14.66 2.90 -17.79
N LYS A 153 -14.46 4.21 -17.59
CA LYS A 153 -15.29 5.24 -18.24
C LYS A 153 -14.61 5.68 -19.53
N SER A 154 -14.99 5.10 -20.67
CA SER A 154 -14.64 5.73 -21.94
C SER A 154 -15.34 7.08 -21.98
N ARG A 155 -14.59 8.18 -21.82
CA ARG A 155 -15.04 9.50 -22.30
C ARG A 155 -15.01 9.51 -23.83
N ARG A 156 -15.58 8.48 -24.47
CA ARG A 156 -15.76 8.44 -25.91
C ARG A 156 -16.58 9.67 -26.24
N MET A 157 -15.99 10.59 -26.98
CA MET A 157 -16.65 11.84 -27.34
C MET A 157 -17.94 11.47 -28.05
N LYS A 158 -19.07 11.99 -27.55
CA LYS A 158 -20.37 11.73 -28.18
C LYS A 158 -20.49 12.39 -29.55
N ASN A 159 -19.70 13.43 -29.84
CA ASN A 159 -19.68 14.13 -31.13
C ASN A 159 -18.33 14.85 -31.36
N PRO A 160 -17.37 14.25 -32.08
CA PRO A 160 -16.05 14.85 -32.32
C PRO A 160 -16.09 16.02 -33.32
N GLU A 161 -16.91 15.93 -34.37
CA GLU A 161 -16.98 16.94 -35.44
C GLU A 161 -17.50 18.28 -34.92
N LYS A 162 -18.55 18.27 -34.11
CA LYS A 162 -19.12 19.48 -33.51
C LYS A 162 -18.17 20.13 -32.49
N LEU A 163 -17.35 19.33 -31.81
CA LEU A 163 -16.34 19.84 -30.88
C LEU A 163 -15.16 20.48 -31.63
N ALA A 164 -14.75 19.89 -32.76
CA ALA A 164 -13.72 20.46 -33.62
C ALA A 164 -14.16 21.77 -34.29
N ALA A 165 -15.43 21.87 -34.68
CA ALA A 165 -16.02 23.08 -35.26
C ALA A 165 -16.38 24.17 -34.23
N SER A 166 -16.24 23.90 -32.92
CA SER A 166 -16.61 24.86 -31.87
C SER A 166 -15.58 25.98 -31.73
N THR A 167 -16.02 27.23 -31.87
CA THR A 167 -15.20 28.43 -31.62
C THR A 167 -14.83 28.60 -30.14
N LYS A 168 -15.60 28.01 -29.22
CA LYS A 168 -15.34 28.12 -27.77
C LYS A 168 -14.16 27.24 -27.36
N LYS A 169 -13.09 27.87 -26.88
CA LYS A 169 -11.96 27.16 -26.25
C LYS A 169 -12.34 26.62 -24.86
N PRO A 170 -11.96 25.38 -24.52
CA PRO A 170 -12.19 24.84 -23.19
C PRO A 170 -11.33 25.56 -22.14
N LEU A 171 -11.82 25.58 -20.90
CA LEU A 171 -11.05 26.06 -19.75
C LEU A 171 -9.91 25.09 -19.44
N VAL A 172 -8.70 25.60 -19.30
CA VAL A 172 -7.51 24.83 -18.94
C VAL A 172 -7.01 25.29 -17.58
N ALA A 173 -6.74 24.33 -16.68
CA ALA A 173 -6.19 24.62 -15.37
C ALA A 173 -4.68 24.90 -15.47
N ARG A 174 -4.21 26.02 -14.91
CA ARG A 174 -2.78 26.37 -14.81
C ARG A 174 -2.45 27.01 -13.46
N TYR A 175 -1.17 26.93 -13.08
CA TYR A 175 -0.63 27.64 -11.94
C TYR A 175 -0.35 29.11 -12.29
N ILE A 176 -0.64 30.04 -11.38
CA ILE A 176 -0.09 31.42 -11.38
C ILE A 176 1.28 31.40 -10.67
N VAL A 177 2.05 32.49 -10.68
CA VAL A 177 3.17 32.72 -9.74
C VAL A 177 2.76 32.30 -8.31
N GLY A 178 3.31 31.16 -7.84
CA GLY A 178 2.90 30.44 -6.63
C GLY A 178 2.18 29.10 -6.89
N ASN A 179 1.43 28.58 -5.90
CA ASN A 179 0.71 27.28 -5.98
C ASN A 179 -0.82 27.43 -6.18
N ARG A 180 -1.32 28.62 -6.55
CA ARG A 180 -2.76 28.84 -6.81
C ARG A 180 -3.11 28.43 -8.24
N VAL A 181 -4.24 27.73 -8.40
CA VAL A 181 -4.73 27.21 -9.69
C VAL A 181 -5.86 28.10 -10.22
N ILE A 182 -5.77 28.52 -11.48
CA ILE A 182 -6.85 29.18 -12.20
C ILE A 182 -7.26 28.42 -13.46
N LEU A 183 -8.51 28.58 -13.86
CA LEU A 183 -9.08 28.04 -15.09
C LEU A 183 -9.17 29.17 -16.12
N THR A 184 -8.32 29.15 -17.15
CA THR A 184 -8.30 30.17 -18.22
C THR A 184 -8.67 29.57 -19.58
N ARG A 185 -9.32 30.35 -20.45
CA ARG A 185 -9.63 29.95 -21.83
C ARG A 185 -8.47 30.24 -22.79
N ASP A 186 -7.70 31.29 -22.52
CA ASP A 186 -6.56 31.72 -23.33
C ASP A 186 -5.25 31.61 -22.54
N PRO A 187 -4.25 30.88 -23.07
CA PRO A 187 -3.02 30.58 -22.34
C PRO A 187 -1.99 31.71 -22.32
N THR A 188 -2.17 32.75 -23.13
CA THR A 188 -1.19 33.84 -23.33
C THR A 188 -1.31 34.99 -22.34
N HIS A 189 -2.46 35.16 -21.67
CA HIS A 189 -2.76 36.38 -20.90
C HIS A 189 -2.17 36.40 -19.48
N VAL A 190 -1.50 35.33 -19.04
CA VAL A 190 -1.10 35.15 -17.62
C VAL A 190 0.28 35.72 -17.29
N SER A 191 1.07 36.14 -18.29
CA SER A 191 2.39 36.77 -18.07
C SER A 191 2.33 38.25 -17.65
N GLU A 192 1.17 38.90 -17.77
CA GLU A 192 1.02 40.33 -17.50
C GLU A 192 0.77 40.68 -16.03
N TYR A 193 0.58 39.68 -15.15
CA TYR A 193 0.39 39.89 -13.71
C TYR A 193 1.69 39.70 -12.91
N ALA A 194 2.83 39.62 -13.59
CA ALA A 194 4.15 39.54 -12.96
C ALA A 194 4.66 40.95 -12.70
N THR A 195 4.27 41.52 -11.57
CA THR A 195 4.94 42.67 -10.94
C THR A 195 5.09 42.37 -9.45
#